data_AF-A0A523JE73-F1
#
_entry.id   AF-A0A523JE73-F1
#
_cell.length_a   1.000
_cell.length_b   1.000
_cell.length_c   1.000
_cell.angle_alpha   90.00
_cell.angle_beta   90.00
_cell.angle_gamma   90.00
#
_symmetry.space_group_name_H-M   'P 1'
#
loop_
_entity.id
_entity.type
_entity.pdbx_description
1 polymer ?
#
loop_
_entity_poly.entity_id
_entity_poly.type
_entity_poly.pdbx_seq_one_letter_code
_entity_poly.pdbx_strand_id
1 'polypeptide(L)'
;MALRGFYFHKIQLNWPKKCEDSDDFSLKLLILLSKKNRLENGWEEFIAKCFKEISPAFKFQISYKRENFKNLAKLKSKIKKFLPPKRLPEVMEIYQVREKVYNQTDWGDTFIKAMKLGFDSKENRIKIFRQNKEVLQIIETERKTFLSGILKIIIAMRSQNQAWAKKVIREFINMGPAEMIFYHRLGGNQDFKKIKEDFIKFLDKVQAFLKDTKWKNMFFNQLYILSSAGEKPFELEQWRANWSFQQIQNEFKSQNYGVPYLGFWYEMYNYNTFSAQVDRFMKEQLTGENIKNYGENFIWLFSYYFPEDEKAQEETLKIMGKLVKSKEMYHKYLIIRLLETLNEQKYFKVLNKIKKRYPKLSMPLFRQKRTFYKELLRKGEVLDFSVYQLLKLEDTNAEKDILWWVTF
;
A
#
# COMPACT_ATOMS: atom_id res chain seq x y z
N MET A 1 -11.80 -10.55 -5.22
CA MET A 1 -11.18 -9.75 -6.29
C MET A 1 -9.84 -9.22 -5.76
N ALA A 2 -8.75 -9.92 -6.07
CA ALA A 2 -7.47 -9.79 -5.37
C ALA A 2 -6.71 -8.50 -5.75
N LEU A 3 -6.23 -7.79 -4.74
CA LEU A 3 -5.09 -6.85 -4.84
C LEU A 3 -3.85 -7.65 -5.24
N ARG A 4 -3.73 -8.02 -6.51
CA ARG A 4 -2.49 -8.61 -7.04
C ARG A 4 -1.45 -7.50 -7.16
N GLY A 5 -0.33 -7.69 -6.46
CA GLY A 5 0.80 -6.77 -6.34
C GLY A 5 1.23 -6.11 -7.64
N PHE A 6 1.56 -4.83 -7.51
CA PHE A 6 1.75 -3.89 -8.60
C PHE A 6 3.20 -3.80 -9.09
N TYR A 7 3.86 -4.89 -9.52
CA TYR A 7 5.15 -4.70 -10.22
C TYR A 7 5.31 -5.54 -11.48
N PHE A 8 5.78 -4.82 -12.51
CA PHE A 8 6.22 -5.26 -13.83
C PHE A 8 7.56 -6.00 -13.73
N HIS A 9 7.63 -7.14 -13.04
CA HIS A 9 8.80 -8.02 -13.15
C HIS A 9 8.55 -9.10 -14.21
N LYS A 10 9.40 -9.09 -15.24
CA LYS A 10 9.31 -9.88 -16.47
C LYS A 10 8.03 -9.71 -17.27
N ILE A 11 7.53 -8.48 -17.42
CA ILE A 11 6.77 -8.20 -18.64
C ILE A 11 7.82 -8.10 -19.74
N GLN A 12 7.99 -9.17 -20.52
CA GLN A 12 8.38 -8.97 -21.91
C GLN A 12 7.29 -8.07 -22.48
N LEU A 13 7.57 -6.77 -22.54
CA LEU A 13 6.66 -5.85 -23.20
C LEU A 13 6.66 -6.25 -24.65
N ASN A 14 5.62 -6.98 -25.05
CA ASN A 14 5.28 -7.12 -26.46
C ASN A 14 4.88 -5.72 -26.90
N TRP A 15 5.85 -4.97 -27.44
CA TRP A 15 5.59 -3.68 -28.06
C TRP A 15 4.45 -3.84 -29.05
N PRO A 16 3.45 -2.94 -29.05
CA PRO A 16 2.36 -2.99 -30.01
C PRO A 16 2.92 -3.16 -31.43
N LYS A 17 2.48 -4.20 -32.14
CA LYS A 17 2.97 -4.49 -33.50
C LYS A 17 2.58 -3.37 -34.48
N LYS A 18 1.50 -2.64 -34.18
CA LYS A 18 1.01 -1.48 -34.94
C LYS A 18 0.83 -0.29 -33.99
N CYS A 19 1.14 0.90 -34.48
CA CYS A 19 0.99 2.15 -33.72
C CYS A 19 -0.46 2.63 -33.63
N GLU A 20 -1.33 2.14 -34.52
CA GLU A 20 -2.75 2.51 -34.63
C GLU A 20 -3.61 1.93 -33.49
N ASP A 21 -3.10 0.93 -32.76
CA ASP A 21 -3.85 0.21 -31.72
C ASP A 21 -3.77 0.89 -30.33
N SER A 22 -3.15 2.08 -30.22
CA SER A 22 -2.95 2.75 -28.92
C SER A 22 -2.94 4.28 -29.07
N ASP A 23 -3.53 4.98 -28.11
CA ASP A 23 -3.53 6.45 -28.08
C ASP A 23 -2.13 7.02 -27.73
N ASP A 24 -1.89 8.27 -28.14
CA ASP A 24 -0.63 9.00 -27.95
C ASP A 24 -0.17 9.05 -26.48
N PHE A 25 -1.10 9.14 -25.53
CA PHE A 25 -0.77 9.17 -24.12
C PHE A 25 -0.28 7.79 -23.62
N SER A 26 -0.99 6.72 -23.95
CA SER A 26 -0.62 5.34 -23.60
C SER A 26 0.77 4.98 -24.14
N LEU A 27 1.06 5.36 -25.39
CA LEU A 27 2.38 5.18 -26.01
C LEU A 27 3.48 5.93 -25.25
N LYS A 28 3.24 7.21 -24.90
CA LYS A 28 4.18 8.03 -24.12
C LYS A 28 4.45 7.44 -22.74
N LEU A 29 3.40 7.01 -22.05
CA LEU A 29 3.51 6.39 -20.73
C LEU A 29 4.33 5.10 -20.79
N LEU A 30 4.06 4.23 -21.78
CA LEU A 30 4.78 2.98 -21.98
C LEU A 30 6.29 3.21 -22.16
N ILE A 31 6.66 4.21 -22.96
CA ILE A 31 8.06 4.60 -23.17
C ILE A 31 8.70 5.06 -21.86
N LEU A 32 8.04 5.97 -21.11
CA LEU A 32 8.59 6.48 -19.86
C LEU A 32 8.75 5.38 -18.81
N LEU A 33 7.78 4.47 -18.70
CA LEU A 33 7.85 3.33 -17.79
C LEU A 33 8.97 2.35 -18.20
N SER A 34 9.12 2.08 -19.49
CA SER A 34 10.20 1.20 -20.00
C SER A 34 11.57 1.78 -19.67
N LYS A 35 11.74 3.09 -19.89
CA LYS A 35 12.96 3.81 -19.54
C LYS A 35 13.22 3.83 -18.03
N LYS A 36 12.20 4.11 -17.20
CA LYS A 36 12.31 4.11 -15.73
C LYS A 36 12.74 2.73 -15.22
N ASN A 37 12.25 1.65 -15.82
CA ASN A 37 12.55 0.28 -15.43
C ASN A 37 13.79 -0.33 -16.11
N ARG A 38 14.54 0.45 -16.91
CA ARG A 38 15.72 -0.03 -17.67
C ARG A 38 15.43 -1.28 -18.50
N LEU A 39 14.23 -1.35 -19.09
CA LEU A 39 13.90 -2.44 -20.01
C LEU A 39 14.72 -2.22 -21.28
N GLU A 40 15.75 -3.04 -21.45
CA GLU A 40 16.55 -3.12 -22.66
C GLU A 40 15.65 -3.69 -23.76
N ASN A 41 15.65 -3.04 -24.93
CA ASN A 41 15.09 -3.46 -26.23
C ASN A 41 13.82 -2.71 -26.69
N GLY A 42 14.01 -1.86 -27.70
CA GLY A 42 12.98 -1.53 -28.69
C GLY A 42 12.27 -0.17 -28.56
N TRP A 43 12.41 0.57 -27.45
CA TRP A 43 11.66 1.82 -27.28
C TRP A 43 12.12 2.94 -28.24
N GLU A 44 13.40 3.00 -28.62
CA GLU A 44 13.91 3.98 -29.60
C GLU A 44 13.36 3.71 -31.01
N GLU A 45 13.41 2.45 -31.46
CA GLU A 45 12.81 2.01 -32.72
C GLU A 45 11.28 2.21 -32.72
N PHE A 46 10.64 1.93 -31.58
CA PHE A 46 9.21 2.14 -31.38
C PHE A 46 8.83 3.63 -31.45
N ILE A 47 9.65 4.52 -30.87
CA ILE A 47 9.48 5.97 -31.01
C ILE A 47 9.56 6.37 -32.49
N ALA A 48 10.61 5.94 -33.19
CA ALA A 48 10.81 6.28 -34.60
C ALA A 48 9.66 5.77 -35.48
N LYS A 49 9.09 4.61 -35.14
CA LYS A 49 7.95 4.01 -35.83
C LYS A 49 6.62 4.71 -35.52
N CYS A 50 6.36 5.05 -34.26
CA CYS A 50 5.02 5.48 -33.81
C CYS A 50 4.86 6.99 -33.66
N PHE A 51 5.94 7.77 -33.66
CA PHE A 51 5.86 9.22 -33.53
C PHE A 51 6.50 9.91 -34.74
N LYS A 52 5.67 10.47 -35.62
CA LYS A 52 6.13 11.34 -36.72
C LYS A 52 6.77 12.62 -36.19
N GLU A 53 6.20 13.18 -35.13
CA GLU A 53 6.74 14.34 -34.41
C GLU A 53 6.61 14.14 -32.90
N ILE A 54 7.67 14.50 -32.17
CA ILE A 54 7.71 14.42 -30.71
C ILE A 54 7.62 15.82 -30.13
N SER A 55 6.66 16.06 -29.24
CA SER A 55 6.53 17.35 -28.57
C SER A 55 7.81 17.71 -27.80
N PRO A 56 8.19 19.00 -27.72
CA PRO A 56 9.38 19.43 -26.96
C PRO A 56 9.36 18.92 -25.51
N ALA A 57 8.18 18.94 -24.87
CA ALA A 57 7.96 18.39 -23.55
C ALA A 57 8.33 16.91 -23.46
N PHE A 58 7.84 16.08 -24.39
CA PHE A 58 8.11 14.65 -24.38
C PHE A 58 9.58 14.34 -24.70
N LYS A 59 10.22 15.11 -25.59
CA LYS A 59 11.69 15.04 -25.81
C LYS A 59 12.47 15.28 -24.51
N PHE A 60 12.06 16.25 -23.70
CA PHE A 60 12.67 16.48 -22.39
C PHE A 60 12.46 15.28 -21.45
N GLN A 61 11.23 14.76 -21.36
CA GLN A 61 10.90 13.64 -20.47
C GLN A 61 11.71 12.38 -20.82
N ILE A 62 11.83 12.05 -22.12
CA ILE A 62 12.64 10.93 -22.61
C ILE A 62 14.15 11.17 -22.44
N SER A 63 14.63 12.42 -22.41
CA SER A 63 16.06 12.71 -22.20
C SER A 63 16.43 12.98 -20.72
N TYR A 64 15.43 13.12 -19.84
CA TYR A 64 15.65 13.42 -18.44
C TYR A 64 16.45 12.32 -17.74
N LYS A 65 17.48 12.73 -17.01
CA LYS A 65 18.35 11.87 -16.20
C LYS A 65 18.62 12.64 -14.91
N ARG A 66 18.18 12.12 -13.77
CA ARG A 66 18.17 12.86 -12.50
C ARG A 66 19.57 13.33 -12.12
N GLU A 67 20.59 12.51 -12.37
CA GLU A 67 22.01 12.80 -12.15
C GLU A 67 22.48 14.09 -12.85
N ASN A 68 21.84 14.47 -13.95
CA ASN A 68 22.18 15.68 -14.71
C ASN A 68 21.65 16.98 -14.07
N PHE A 69 20.82 16.88 -13.03
CA PHE A 69 19.97 17.97 -12.54
C PHE A 69 20.01 18.17 -11.01
N LYS A 70 21.18 18.01 -10.39
CA LYS A 70 21.38 18.35 -8.97
C LYS A 70 21.15 19.85 -8.64
N ASN A 71 21.22 20.73 -9.63
CA ASN A 71 20.99 22.17 -9.50
C ASN A 71 19.59 22.55 -10.03
N LEU A 72 18.73 23.04 -9.14
CA LEU A 72 17.35 23.45 -9.44
C LEU A 72 17.26 24.56 -10.52
N ALA A 73 18.20 25.52 -10.53
CA ALA A 73 18.24 26.60 -11.51
C ALA A 73 18.57 26.08 -12.92
N LYS A 74 19.49 25.10 -13.01
CA LYS A 74 19.84 24.41 -14.26
C LYS A 74 18.67 23.57 -14.78
N LEU A 75 17.93 22.90 -13.90
CA LEU A 75 16.72 22.18 -14.27
C LEU A 75 15.66 23.14 -14.81
N LYS A 76 15.37 24.22 -14.07
CA LYS A 76 14.40 25.25 -14.45
C LYS A 76 14.73 25.87 -15.81
N SER A 77 16.00 26.20 -16.06
CA SER A 77 16.44 26.78 -17.34
C SER A 77 16.29 25.80 -18.51
N LYS A 78 16.55 24.49 -18.30
CA LYS A 78 16.29 23.49 -19.33
C LYS A 78 14.81 23.28 -19.58
N ILE A 79 13.98 23.10 -18.55
CA ILE A 79 12.54 22.87 -18.70
C ILE A 79 11.87 24.05 -19.44
N LYS A 80 12.28 25.29 -19.17
CA LYS A 80 11.80 26.49 -19.89
C LYS A 80 11.96 26.42 -21.42
N LYS A 81 12.94 25.66 -21.93
CA LYS A 81 13.15 25.49 -23.37
C LYS A 81 12.14 24.52 -24.01
N PHE A 82 11.49 23.69 -23.19
CA PHE A 82 10.63 22.59 -23.65
C PHE A 82 9.17 22.75 -23.20
N LEU A 83 8.86 23.77 -22.40
CA LEU A 83 7.52 24.03 -21.86
C LEU A 83 7.11 25.50 -21.97
N PRO A 84 5.81 25.77 -22.23
CA PRO A 84 5.25 27.11 -22.06
C PRO A 84 5.47 27.65 -20.64
N PRO A 85 5.77 28.95 -20.44
CA PRO A 85 6.01 29.54 -19.13
C PRO A 85 4.91 29.29 -18.10
N LYS A 86 3.64 29.22 -18.54
CA LYS A 86 2.47 28.95 -17.70
C LYS A 86 2.50 27.57 -17.02
N ARG A 87 3.14 26.57 -17.64
CA ARG A 87 3.23 25.19 -17.13
C ARG A 87 4.44 24.96 -16.24
N LEU A 88 5.43 25.87 -16.28
CA LEU A 88 6.66 25.73 -15.51
C LEU A 88 6.42 25.64 -13.99
N PRO A 89 5.58 26.49 -13.35
CA PRO A 89 5.37 26.42 -11.90
C PRO A 89 4.86 25.04 -11.45
N GLU A 90 3.87 24.51 -12.16
CA GLU A 90 3.26 23.21 -11.89
C GLU A 90 4.28 22.06 -12.03
N VAL A 91 5.06 22.05 -13.12
CA VAL A 91 6.09 21.01 -13.31
C VAL A 91 7.20 21.12 -12.26
N MET A 92 7.57 22.32 -11.85
CA MET A 92 8.54 22.52 -10.78
C MET A 92 8.01 22.09 -9.41
N GLU A 93 6.72 22.26 -9.13
CA GLU A 93 6.07 21.74 -7.93
C GLU A 93 6.15 20.20 -7.90
N ILE A 94 5.83 19.53 -9.01
CA ILE A 94 5.94 18.07 -9.14
C ILE A 94 7.38 17.61 -8.88
N TYR A 95 8.37 18.28 -9.48
CA TYR A 95 9.78 17.99 -9.24
C TYR A 95 10.13 18.13 -7.76
N GLN A 96 9.77 19.24 -7.12
CA GLN A 96 10.07 19.49 -5.71
C GLN A 96 9.47 18.44 -4.78
N VAL A 97 8.24 18.00 -5.05
CA VAL A 97 7.60 16.94 -4.27
C VAL A 97 8.34 15.61 -4.45
N ARG A 98 8.66 15.22 -5.70
CA ARG A 98 9.42 14.00 -6.00
C ARG A 98 10.81 14.03 -5.38
N GLU A 99 11.49 15.16 -5.47
CA GLU A 99 12.82 15.36 -4.89
C GLU A 99 12.78 15.21 -3.37
N LYS A 100 11.83 15.88 -2.70
CA LYS A 100 11.61 15.76 -1.26
C LYS A 100 11.38 14.31 -0.84
N VAL A 101 10.54 13.56 -1.56
CA VAL A 101 10.27 12.15 -1.27
C VAL A 101 11.51 11.30 -1.50
N TYR A 102 12.28 11.56 -2.55
CA TYR A 102 13.52 10.82 -2.81
C TYR A 102 14.57 11.08 -1.71
N ASN A 103 14.72 12.33 -1.28
CA ASN A 103 15.72 12.74 -0.30
C ASN A 103 15.26 12.55 1.15
N GLN A 104 14.02 12.13 1.38
CA GLN A 104 13.65 11.59 2.67
C GLN A 104 14.53 10.35 2.90
N THR A 105 15.39 10.42 3.91
CA THR A 105 16.11 9.27 4.45
C THR A 105 15.06 8.31 4.98
N ASP A 106 14.55 7.46 4.10
CA ASP A 106 13.56 6.46 4.44
C ASP A 106 14.15 5.53 5.49
N TRP A 107 13.24 4.83 6.17
CA TRP A 107 13.51 3.77 7.13
C TRP A 107 14.66 2.84 6.73
N GLY A 108 14.95 2.66 5.44
CA GLY A 108 16.07 1.88 4.89
C GLY A 108 17.27 1.73 5.84
N ASP A 109 18.01 2.80 6.12
CA ASP A 109 19.26 2.65 6.90
C ASP A 109 19.02 2.37 8.39
N THR A 110 18.02 3.01 8.99
CA THR A 110 17.69 2.86 10.41
C THR A 110 17.04 1.51 10.70
N PHE A 111 16.15 1.06 9.82
CA PHE A 111 15.53 -0.25 9.79
C PHE A 111 16.57 -1.33 9.52
N ILE A 112 17.45 -1.17 8.53
CA ILE A 112 18.56 -2.11 8.29
C ILE A 112 19.44 -2.21 9.54
N LYS A 113 19.79 -1.07 10.17
CA LYS A 113 20.55 -1.06 11.42
C LYS A 113 19.78 -1.81 12.52
N ALA A 114 18.51 -1.50 12.75
CA ALA A 114 17.69 -2.15 13.77
C ALA A 114 17.47 -3.66 13.51
N MET A 115 17.28 -4.06 12.25
CA MET A 115 17.22 -5.45 11.82
C MET A 115 18.53 -6.17 12.16
N LYS A 116 19.68 -5.59 11.77
CA LYS A 116 21.03 -6.12 12.10
C LYS A 116 21.26 -6.26 13.60
N LEU A 117 20.83 -5.30 14.40
CA LEU A 117 20.89 -5.36 15.86
C LEU A 117 20.04 -6.51 16.43
N GLY A 118 18.93 -6.83 15.78
CA GLY A 118 18.11 -8.02 16.04
C GLY A 118 18.82 -9.35 15.85
N PHE A 119 19.92 -9.36 15.10
CA PHE A 119 20.62 -10.58 14.72
C PHE A 119 21.84 -10.92 15.55
N ASP A 120 22.40 -9.96 16.29
CA ASP A 120 23.66 -10.15 17.00
C ASP A 120 23.45 -10.80 18.37
N SER A 121 23.66 -12.12 18.44
CA SER A 121 23.41 -12.95 19.63
C SER A 121 24.59 -13.02 20.61
N LYS A 122 25.71 -12.33 20.31
CA LYS A 122 26.96 -12.39 21.10
C LYS A 122 27.19 -11.14 21.96
N GLU A 123 26.21 -10.25 22.10
CA GLU A 123 26.36 -9.03 22.88
C GLU A 123 25.95 -9.21 24.36
N ASN A 124 26.62 -8.48 25.26
CA ASN A 124 26.24 -8.47 26.68
C ASN A 124 24.85 -7.83 26.89
N ARG A 125 24.17 -8.18 27.99
CA ARG A 125 22.80 -7.73 28.29
C ARG A 125 22.64 -6.21 28.34
N ILE A 126 23.66 -5.47 28.82
CA ILE A 126 23.63 -4.01 28.94
C ILE A 126 23.61 -3.36 27.55
N LYS A 127 24.41 -3.87 26.61
CA LYS A 127 24.45 -3.39 25.23
C LYS A 127 23.13 -3.65 24.51
N ILE A 128 22.55 -4.84 24.69
CA ILE A 128 21.21 -5.19 24.18
C ILE A 128 20.16 -4.20 24.69
N PHE A 129 20.17 -3.90 26.00
CA PHE A 129 19.22 -2.95 26.60
C PHE A 129 19.32 -1.54 25.99
N ARG A 130 20.54 -1.00 25.85
CA ARG A 130 20.77 0.34 25.26
C ARG A 130 20.26 0.40 23.82
N GLN A 131 20.61 -0.58 23.01
CA GLN A 131 20.16 -0.66 21.62
C GLN A 131 18.64 -0.82 21.50
N ASN A 132 18.02 -1.65 22.34
CA ASN A 132 16.56 -1.79 22.34
C ASN A 132 15.87 -0.47 22.67
N LYS A 133 16.44 0.32 23.60
CA LYS A 133 15.94 1.66 23.93
C LYS A 133 16.04 2.61 22.74
N GLU A 134 17.17 2.61 22.03
CA GLU A 134 17.34 3.42 20.81
C GLU A 134 16.30 3.07 19.74
N VAL A 135 16.08 1.77 19.49
CA VAL A 135 15.07 1.33 18.50
C VAL A 135 13.65 1.70 18.94
N LEU A 136 13.31 1.60 20.23
CA LEU A 136 12.00 2.04 20.74
C LEU A 136 11.79 3.54 20.57
N GLN A 137 12.82 4.36 20.84
CA GLN A 137 12.73 5.81 20.62
C GLN A 137 12.46 6.15 19.15
N ILE A 138 13.11 5.45 18.22
CA ILE A 138 12.85 5.59 16.78
C ILE A 138 11.40 5.22 16.44
N ILE A 139 10.91 4.11 16.98
CA ILE A 139 9.52 3.66 16.79
C ILE A 139 8.52 4.71 17.29
N GLU A 140 8.79 5.34 18.43
CA GLU A 140 7.90 6.36 19.01
C GLU A 140 7.83 7.63 18.16
N THR A 141 8.95 8.06 17.57
CA THR A 141 9.01 9.28 16.75
C THR A 141 8.35 9.13 15.37
N GLU A 142 8.31 7.93 14.81
CA GLU A 142 8.00 7.70 13.39
C GLU A 142 6.54 7.26 13.11
N ARG A 143 5.65 7.27 14.11
CA ARG A 143 4.24 6.82 14.05
C ARG A 143 4.07 5.31 13.78
N LYS A 144 2.83 4.81 13.91
CA LYS A 144 2.46 3.39 13.71
C LYS A 144 2.65 3.02 12.23
N THR A 145 3.61 2.14 11.95
CA THR A 145 3.87 1.60 10.61
C THR A 145 3.97 0.09 10.69
N PHE A 146 3.79 -0.58 9.56
CA PHE A 146 4.06 -2.02 9.43
C PHE A 146 5.47 -2.38 9.95
N LEU A 147 6.47 -1.55 9.60
CA LEU A 147 7.86 -1.75 10.00
C LEU A 147 8.07 -1.61 11.51
N SER A 148 7.34 -0.72 12.18
CA SER A 148 7.43 -0.59 13.63
C SER A 148 6.90 -1.83 14.36
N GLY A 149 5.89 -2.51 13.80
CA GLY A 149 5.45 -3.83 14.26
C GLY A 149 6.57 -4.87 14.18
N ILE A 150 7.24 -4.96 13.03
CA ILE A 150 8.39 -5.86 12.82
C ILE A 150 9.51 -5.58 13.84
N LEU A 151 9.89 -4.31 14.02
CA LEU A 151 10.93 -3.94 14.99
C LEU A 151 10.53 -4.27 16.43
N LYS A 152 9.27 -4.06 16.83
CA LYS A 152 8.79 -4.46 18.17
C LYS A 152 8.87 -5.98 18.37
N ILE A 153 8.59 -6.78 17.34
CA ILE A 153 8.75 -8.25 17.41
C ILE A 153 10.22 -8.60 17.63
N ILE A 154 11.15 -7.94 16.92
CA ILE A 154 12.59 -8.14 17.11
C ILE A 154 13.00 -7.85 18.55
N ILE A 155 12.59 -6.71 19.10
CA ILE A 155 12.92 -6.34 20.48
C ILE A 155 12.34 -7.36 21.47
N ALA A 156 11.09 -7.77 21.28
CA ALA A 156 10.46 -8.80 22.09
C ALA A 156 11.23 -10.13 22.05
N MET A 157 11.73 -10.54 20.88
CA MET A 157 12.56 -11.73 20.72
C MET A 157 13.89 -11.61 21.46
N ARG A 158 14.59 -10.47 21.32
CA ARG A 158 15.86 -10.22 22.03
C ARG A 158 15.69 -10.24 23.55
N SER A 159 14.57 -9.73 24.04
CA SER A 159 14.21 -9.74 25.46
C SER A 159 13.55 -11.04 25.91
N GLN A 160 13.45 -12.06 25.03
CA GLN A 160 12.78 -13.34 25.27
C GLN A 160 11.32 -13.21 25.77
N ASN A 161 10.65 -12.11 25.43
CA ASN A 161 9.32 -11.77 25.93
C ASN A 161 8.23 -12.24 24.95
N GLN A 162 7.79 -13.49 25.10
CA GLN A 162 6.74 -14.11 24.30
C GLN A 162 5.40 -13.37 24.39
N ALA A 163 5.02 -12.89 25.58
CA ALA A 163 3.75 -12.20 25.79
C ALA A 163 3.70 -10.88 25.01
N TRP A 164 4.81 -10.14 25.00
CA TRP A 164 4.92 -8.91 24.22
C TRP A 164 4.91 -9.18 22.72
N ALA A 165 5.66 -10.18 22.24
CA ALA A 165 5.61 -10.58 20.84
C ALA A 165 4.19 -10.95 20.40
N LYS A 166 3.47 -11.75 21.21
CA LYS A 166 2.05 -12.09 20.96
C LYS A 166 1.17 -10.83 20.90
N LYS A 167 1.35 -9.87 21.82
CA LYS A 167 0.61 -8.60 21.79
C LYS A 167 0.83 -7.84 20.47
N VAL A 168 2.08 -7.74 20.01
CA VAL A 168 2.40 -7.04 18.75
C VAL A 168 1.84 -7.80 17.54
N ILE A 169 1.92 -9.13 17.54
CA ILE A 169 1.35 -9.98 16.49
C ILE A 169 -0.18 -9.80 16.40
N ARG A 170 -0.88 -9.64 17.53
CA ARG A 170 -2.32 -9.35 17.52
C ARG A 170 -2.67 -8.01 16.86
N GLU A 171 -1.84 -6.99 17.06
CA GLU A 171 -2.00 -5.70 16.37
C GLU A 171 -1.77 -5.88 14.86
N PHE A 172 -0.75 -6.65 14.48
CA PHE A 172 -0.38 -6.93 13.09
C PHE A 172 -1.44 -7.72 12.30
N ILE A 173 -2.03 -8.76 12.92
CA ILE A 173 -3.04 -9.63 12.30
C ILE A 173 -4.30 -8.87 11.92
N ASN A 174 -4.61 -7.75 12.59
CA ASN A 174 -5.79 -6.95 12.31
C ASN A 174 -5.57 -5.87 11.25
N MET A 175 -4.34 -5.68 10.76
CA MET A 175 -4.04 -4.68 9.73
C MET A 175 -4.74 -5.05 8.41
N GLY A 176 -5.42 -4.08 7.80
CA GLY A 176 -6.01 -4.27 6.47
C GLY A 176 -4.93 -4.32 5.38
N PRO A 177 -5.13 -5.06 4.27
CA PRO A 177 -4.14 -5.13 3.18
C PRO A 177 -3.74 -3.76 2.62
N ALA A 178 -4.66 -2.80 2.60
CA ALA A 178 -4.40 -1.45 2.12
C ALA A 178 -3.51 -0.60 3.03
N GLU A 179 -3.32 -1.00 4.30
CA GLU A 179 -2.39 -0.31 5.20
C GLU A 179 -0.96 -0.37 4.68
N MET A 180 -0.60 -1.45 3.98
CA MET A 180 0.70 -1.56 3.33
C MET A 180 0.94 -0.47 2.31
N ILE A 181 -0.09 0.01 1.62
CA ILE A 181 0.08 1.10 0.65
C ILE A 181 0.55 2.37 1.38
N PHE A 182 -0.07 2.71 2.50
CA PHE A 182 0.17 3.97 3.21
C PHE A 182 1.33 3.94 4.20
N TYR A 183 1.61 2.77 4.76
CA TYR A 183 2.53 2.60 5.88
C TYR A 183 3.77 1.75 5.53
N HIS A 184 3.93 1.35 4.27
CA HIS A 184 5.14 0.71 3.76
C HIS A 184 5.94 1.68 2.90
N ARG A 185 6.95 2.33 3.51
CA ARG A 185 8.00 3.03 2.77
C ARG A 185 9.30 2.27 2.96
N LEU A 186 9.47 1.20 2.19
CA LEU A 186 10.82 0.66 1.98
C LEU A 186 11.49 1.56 0.95
N GLY A 187 12.42 2.40 1.40
CA GLY A 187 13.10 3.35 0.52
C GLY A 187 13.68 2.70 -0.73
N GLY A 188 13.77 3.49 -1.80
CA GLY A 188 14.21 3.05 -3.13
C GLY A 188 15.70 2.65 -3.24
N ASN A 189 16.39 2.38 -2.12
CA ASN A 189 17.83 2.16 -2.10
C ASN A 189 18.25 0.82 -2.72
N GLN A 190 19.49 0.84 -3.24
CA GLN A 190 20.21 -0.27 -3.87
C GLN A 190 20.41 -1.51 -2.97
N ASP A 191 20.06 -1.42 -1.68
CA ASP A 191 20.19 -2.49 -0.69
C ASP A 191 18.93 -3.37 -0.55
N PHE A 192 17.94 -3.28 -1.44
CA PHE A 192 16.72 -4.11 -1.35
C PHE A 192 17.03 -5.62 -1.26
N LYS A 193 18.06 -6.11 -1.97
CA LYS A 193 18.52 -7.49 -1.87
C LYS A 193 18.96 -7.84 -0.44
N LYS A 194 19.75 -6.96 0.19
CA LYS A 194 20.25 -7.12 1.56
C LYS A 194 19.13 -7.02 2.59
N ILE A 195 18.20 -6.09 2.40
CA ILE A 195 16.97 -6.00 3.22
C ILE A 195 16.18 -7.30 3.11
N LYS A 196 16.02 -7.85 1.90
CA LYS A 196 15.33 -9.13 1.68
C LYS A 196 16.02 -10.27 2.43
N GLU A 197 17.35 -10.37 2.33
CA GLU A 197 18.13 -11.40 3.04
C GLU A 197 18.03 -11.27 4.57
N ASP A 198 18.17 -10.05 5.10
CA ASP A 198 18.02 -9.78 6.53
C ASP A 198 16.57 -10.06 6.98
N PHE A 199 15.58 -9.72 6.16
CA PHE A 199 14.17 -10.02 6.45
C PHE A 199 13.89 -11.52 6.50
N ILE A 200 14.41 -12.30 5.56
CA ILE A 200 14.30 -13.77 5.55
C ILE A 200 14.89 -14.38 6.84
N LYS A 201 16.09 -13.96 7.24
CA LYS A 201 16.70 -14.41 8.51
C LYS A 201 15.86 -14.04 9.73
N PHE A 202 15.18 -12.91 9.71
CA PHE A 202 14.23 -12.54 10.77
C PHE A 202 13.07 -13.52 10.84
N LEU A 203 12.48 -13.89 9.70
CA LEU A 203 11.34 -14.82 9.67
C LEU A 203 11.72 -16.20 10.23
N ASP A 204 12.89 -16.72 9.89
CA ASP A 204 13.39 -17.98 10.45
C ASP A 204 13.53 -17.91 11.98
N LYS A 205 14.02 -16.78 12.51
CA LYS A 205 14.10 -16.58 13.96
C LYS A 205 12.72 -16.44 14.60
N VAL A 206 11.77 -15.77 13.95
CA VAL A 206 10.38 -15.69 14.46
C VAL A 206 9.77 -17.09 14.52
N GLN A 207 9.99 -17.91 13.50
CA GLN A 207 9.51 -19.29 13.43
C GLN A 207 10.03 -20.14 14.58
N ALA A 208 11.31 -20.00 14.94
CA ALA A 208 11.92 -20.68 16.07
C ALA A 208 11.50 -20.11 17.43
N PHE A 209 11.26 -18.80 17.51
CA PHE A 209 10.90 -18.11 18.74
C PHE A 209 9.45 -18.39 19.16
N LEU A 210 8.49 -18.33 18.23
CA LEU A 210 7.08 -18.50 18.55
C LEU A 210 6.74 -19.98 18.78
N LYS A 211 6.61 -20.36 20.07
CA LYS A 211 6.22 -21.71 20.47
C LYS A 211 4.77 -22.06 20.12
N ASP A 212 3.91 -21.04 20.10
CA ASP A 212 2.49 -21.21 19.80
C ASP A 212 2.26 -21.31 18.29
N THR A 213 2.04 -22.54 17.82
CA THR A 213 1.89 -22.85 16.40
C THR A 213 0.75 -22.07 15.75
N LYS A 214 -0.34 -21.77 16.47
CA LYS A 214 -1.47 -21.03 15.92
C LYS A 214 -1.12 -19.57 15.69
N TRP A 215 -0.55 -18.90 16.69
CA TRP A 215 -0.07 -17.51 16.51
C TRP A 215 0.99 -17.40 15.43
N LYS A 216 1.90 -18.37 15.37
CA LYS A 216 2.93 -18.45 14.34
C LYS A 216 2.31 -18.52 12.94
N ASN A 217 1.36 -19.43 12.74
CA ASN A 217 0.66 -19.60 11.47
C ASN A 217 -0.14 -18.35 11.07
N MET A 218 -0.89 -17.74 12.01
CA MET A 218 -1.62 -16.50 11.75
C MET A 218 -0.68 -15.36 11.36
N PHE A 219 0.45 -15.21 12.06
CA PHE A 219 1.45 -14.19 11.76
C PHE A 219 2.01 -14.35 10.33
N PHE A 220 2.45 -15.55 9.95
CA PHE A 220 3.02 -15.77 8.63
C PHE A 220 1.98 -15.67 7.51
N ASN A 221 0.76 -16.16 7.71
CA ASN A 221 -0.32 -15.99 6.74
C ASN A 221 -0.68 -14.51 6.57
N GLN A 222 -0.79 -13.75 7.66
CA GLN A 222 -1.02 -12.32 7.55
C GLN A 222 0.13 -11.62 6.82
N LEU A 223 1.37 -11.96 7.16
CA LEU A 223 2.52 -11.37 6.51
C LEU A 223 2.52 -11.66 5.00
N TYR A 224 2.14 -12.87 4.61
CA TYR A 224 1.95 -13.26 3.20
C TYR A 224 0.85 -12.44 2.52
N ILE A 225 -0.30 -12.25 3.17
CA ILE A 225 -1.42 -11.44 2.65
C ILE A 225 -0.97 -9.99 2.44
N LEU A 226 -0.31 -9.40 3.43
CA LEU A 226 0.17 -8.03 3.40
C LEU A 226 1.30 -7.83 2.38
N SER A 227 2.26 -8.77 2.30
CA SER A 227 3.37 -8.68 1.35
C SER A 227 2.90 -8.84 -0.10
N SER A 228 1.91 -9.72 -0.34
CA SER A 228 1.34 -9.94 -1.68
C SER A 228 0.56 -8.73 -2.20
N ALA A 229 0.01 -7.91 -1.30
CA ALA A 229 -0.64 -6.65 -1.62
C ALA A 229 0.34 -5.48 -1.81
N GLY A 230 1.59 -5.65 -1.37
CA GLY A 230 2.64 -4.65 -1.45
C GLY A 230 3.18 -4.44 -2.86
N GLU A 231 3.94 -3.37 -3.01
CA GLU A 231 4.67 -3.03 -4.22
C GLU A 231 5.69 -4.13 -4.58
N LYS A 232 6.62 -4.46 -3.67
CA LYS A 232 7.61 -5.51 -3.89
C LYS A 232 7.27 -6.72 -3.03
N PRO A 233 6.53 -7.72 -3.55
CA PRO A 233 6.16 -8.88 -2.75
C PRO A 233 7.41 -9.64 -2.32
N PHE A 234 7.43 -10.05 -1.05
CA PHE A 234 8.42 -10.97 -0.55
C PHE A 234 8.00 -12.39 -0.94
N GLU A 235 8.93 -13.21 -1.41
CA GLU A 235 8.71 -14.64 -1.66
C GLU A 235 8.63 -15.37 -0.30
N LEU A 236 7.42 -15.50 0.23
CA LEU A 236 7.18 -16.01 1.59
C LEU A 236 6.52 -17.39 1.65
N GLU A 237 6.44 -18.11 0.52
CA GLU A 237 5.72 -19.39 0.43
C GLU A 237 6.23 -20.43 1.44
N GLN A 238 7.52 -20.44 1.77
CA GLN A 238 8.08 -21.41 2.71
C GLN A 238 7.63 -21.22 4.17
N TRP A 239 7.14 -20.03 4.55
CA TRP A 239 6.57 -19.78 5.88
C TRP A 239 5.04 -19.80 5.90
N ARG A 240 4.41 -19.92 4.73
CA ARG A 240 2.95 -19.92 4.61
C ARG A 240 2.36 -21.16 5.29
N ALA A 241 1.35 -20.95 6.13
CA ALA A 241 0.62 -22.05 6.74
C ALA A 241 -0.59 -22.41 5.86
N ASN A 242 -0.50 -23.55 5.19
CA ASN A 242 -1.58 -24.08 4.36
C ASN A 242 -2.67 -24.68 5.25
N TRP A 243 -3.67 -23.88 5.59
CA TRP A 243 -4.88 -24.37 6.27
C TRP A 243 -5.93 -24.81 5.25
N SER A 244 -6.44 -26.02 5.45
CA SER A 244 -7.67 -26.45 4.80
C SER A 244 -8.85 -25.58 5.25
N PHE A 245 -9.90 -25.53 4.42
CA PHE A 245 -11.11 -24.79 4.76
C PHE A 245 -11.75 -25.27 6.08
N GLN A 246 -11.73 -26.58 6.35
CA GLN A 246 -12.24 -27.13 7.60
C GLN A 246 -11.41 -26.70 8.82
N GLN A 247 -10.08 -26.61 8.68
CA GLN A 247 -9.22 -26.06 9.73
C GLN A 247 -9.54 -24.59 9.99
N ILE A 248 -9.75 -23.79 8.94
CA ILE A 248 -10.15 -22.38 9.06
C ILE A 248 -11.46 -22.27 9.87
N GLN A 249 -12.47 -23.07 9.55
CA GLN A 249 -13.75 -23.08 10.28
C GLN A 249 -13.58 -23.47 11.76
N ASN A 250 -12.74 -24.44 12.06
CA ASN A 250 -12.49 -24.90 13.42
C ASN A 250 -11.71 -23.86 14.24
N GLU A 251 -10.69 -23.25 13.65
CA GLU A 251 -9.88 -22.24 14.33
C GLU A 251 -10.64 -20.93 14.56
N PHE A 252 -11.53 -20.56 13.64
CA PHE A 252 -12.40 -19.40 13.82
C PHE A 252 -13.33 -19.52 15.04
N LYS A 253 -13.74 -20.75 15.40
CA LYS A 253 -14.56 -20.99 16.60
C LYS A 253 -13.78 -20.86 17.91
N SER A 254 -12.45 -20.71 17.86
CA SER A 254 -11.63 -20.61 19.06
C SER A 254 -11.81 -19.26 19.75
N GLN A 255 -11.99 -19.29 21.07
CA GLN A 255 -12.06 -18.09 21.90
C GLN A 255 -10.81 -17.18 21.79
N ASN A 256 -9.63 -17.79 21.60
CA ASN A 256 -8.35 -17.07 21.65
C ASN A 256 -7.82 -16.63 20.27
N TYR A 257 -8.31 -17.25 19.19
CA TYR A 257 -7.81 -17.02 17.83
C TYR A 257 -8.90 -16.61 16.85
N GLY A 258 -10.17 -16.73 17.22
CA GLY A 258 -11.33 -16.59 16.34
C GLY A 258 -11.86 -15.17 16.17
N VAL A 259 -13.10 -14.97 16.62
CA VAL A 259 -13.92 -13.75 16.49
C VAL A 259 -13.16 -12.41 16.66
N PRO A 260 -12.23 -12.23 17.63
CA PRO A 260 -11.50 -10.97 17.79
C PRO A 260 -10.60 -10.59 16.61
N TYR A 261 -10.38 -11.49 15.66
CA TYR A 261 -9.50 -11.32 14.49
C TYR A 261 -10.26 -11.50 13.18
N LEU A 262 -11.51 -11.03 13.12
CA LEU A 262 -12.41 -11.19 11.97
C LEU A 262 -11.76 -10.76 10.63
N GLY A 263 -10.97 -9.70 10.64
CA GLY A 263 -10.26 -9.20 9.46
C GLY A 263 -9.33 -10.24 8.83
N PHE A 264 -8.52 -10.89 9.65
CA PHE A 264 -7.66 -11.98 9.23
C PHE A 264 -8.47 -13.18 8.72
N TRP A 265 -9.53 -13.56 9.44
CA TRP A 265 -10.35 -14.70 9.03
C TRP A 265 -11.10 -14.44 7.74
N TYR A 266 -11.61 -13.23 7.51
CA TYR A 266 -12.18 -12.84 6.23
C TYR A 266 -11.21 -13.09 5.08
N GLU A 267 -9.95 -12.69 5.21
CA GLU A 267 -8.94 -12.96 4.18
C GLU A 267 -8.71 -14.47 4.02
N MET A 268 -8.59 -15.22 5.13
CA MET A 268 -8.44 -16.68 5.06
C MET A 268 -9.62 -17.36 4.34
N TYR A 269 -10.86 -16.94 4.58
CA TYR A 269 -12.02 -17.43 3.82
C TYR A 269 -11.92 -17.02 2.34
N ASN A 270 -11.67 -15.74 2.07
CA ASN A 270 -11.58 -15.20 0.71
C ASN A 270 -10.49 -15.88 -0.14
N TYR A 271 -9.40 -16.37 0.46
CA TYR A 271 -8.34 -17.11 -0.24
C TYR A 271 -8.62 -18.61 -0.42
N ASN A 272 -9.43 -19.23 0.44
CA ASN A 272 -9.56 -20.70 0.51
C ASN A 272 -10.95 -21.22 0.15
N THR A 273 -11.90 -20.35 -0.20
CA THR A 273 -13.26 -20.75 -0.61
C THR A 273 -13.83 -19.84 -1.69
N PHE A 274 -15.06 -20.13 -2.11
CA PHE A 274 -15.80 -19.40 -3.13
C PHE A 274 -16.65 -18.28 -2.51
N SER A 275 -16.99 -17.26 -3.32
CA SER A 275 -17.64 -16.03 -2.86
C SER A 275 -18.92 -16.26 -2.04
N ALA A 276 -19.77 -17.23 -2.39
CA ALA A 276 -21.00 -17.47 -1.63
C ALA A 276 -20.75 -17.98 -0.19
N GLN A 277 -19.65 -18.68 0.07
CA GLN A 277 -19.26 -19.07 1.44
C GLN A 277 -18.69 -17.89 2.22
N VAL A 278 -17.93 -17.02 1.55
CA VAL A 278 -17.46 -15.76 2.13
C VAL A 278 -18.66 -14.89 2.52
N ASP A 279 -19.65 -14.77 1.64
CA ASP A 279 -20.86 -13.99 1.90
C ASP A 279 -21.64 -14.54 3.10
N ARG A 280 -21.83 -15.87 3.17
CA ARG A 280 -22.49 -16.51 4.32
C ARG A 280 -21.75 -16.23 5.62
N PHE A 281 -20.43 -16.43 5.64
CA PHE A 281 -19.58 -16.12 6.79
C PHE A 281 -19.73 -14.67 7.23
N MET A 282 -19.65 -13.72 6.30
CA MET A 282 -19.77 -12.30 6.62
C MET A 282 -21.17 -11.91 7.11
N LYS A 283 -22.25 -12.51 6.58
CA LYS A 283 -23.62 -12.33 7.10
C LYS A 283 -23.74 -12.76 8.56
N GLU A 284 -23.14 -13.90 8.91
CA GLU A 284 -23.19 -14.42 10.27
C GLU A 284 -22.36 -13.58 11.25
N GLN A 285 -21.22 -13.04 10.81
CA GLN A 285 -20.30 -12.33 11.71
C GLN A 285 -20.56 -10.83 11.83
N LEU A 286 -21.10 -10.16 10.81
CA LEU A 286 -21.33 -8.71 10.82
C LEU A 286 -22.69 -8.32 11.41
N THR A 287 -22.96 -8.77 12.64
CA THR A 287 -24.11 -8.29 13.42
C THR A 287 -23.80 -6.94 14.06
N GLY A 288 -24.84 -6.16 14.40
CA GLY A 288 -24.65 -4.83 15.01
C GLY A 288 -23.83 -4.86 16.31
N GLU A 289 -24.01 -5.89 17.15
CA GLU A 289 -23.24 -6.06 18.39
C GLU A 289 -21.76 -6.34 18.12
N ASN A 290 -21.47 -7.24 17.18
CA ASN A 290 -20.10 -7.56 16.78
C ASN A 290 -19.39 -6.32 16.23
N ILE A 291 -20.03 -5.57 15.33
CA ILE A 291 -19.46 -4.34 14.74
C ILE A 291 -19.14 -3.31 15.83
N LYS A 292 -20.04 -3.14 16.81
CA LYS A 292 -19.83 -2.22 17.94
C LYS A 292 -18.57 -2.60 18.75
N ASN A 293 -18.33 -3.90 18.93
CA ASN A 293 -17.18 -4.41 19.71
C ASN A 293 -15.85 -4.34 18.93
N TYR A 294 -15.89 -4.49 17.61
CA TYR A 294 -14.72 -4.47 16.74
C TYR A 294 -14.09 -3.06 16.60
N GLY A 295 -14.91 -2.01 16.61
CA GLY A 295 -14.43 -0.63 16.55
C GLY A 295 -13.78 -0.27 15.20
N GLU A 296 -12.84 0.68 15.23
CA GLU A 296 -12.28 1.31 14.00
C GLU A 296 -11.31 0.41 13.22
N ASN A 297 -10.70 -0.59 13.86
CA ASN A 297 -9.68 -1.45 13.26
C ASN A 297 -10.21 -2.33 12.11
N PHE A 298 -11.53 -2.51 12.00
CA PHE A 298 -12.16 -3.41 11.04
C PHE A 298 -12.92 -2.69 9.94
N ILE A 299 -12.88 -1.35 9.92
CA ILE A 299 -13.61 -0.56 8.93
C ILE A 299 -13.19 -0.87 7.49
N TRP A 300 -11.97 -1.35 7.29
CA TRP A 300 -11.49 -1.77 5.98
C TRP A 300 -12.29 -2.96 5.43
N LEU A 301 -12.87 -3.83 6.27
CA LEU A 301 -13.73 -4.93 5.83
C LEU A 301 -14.98 -4.43 5.10
N PHE A 302 -15.51 -3.28 5.52
CA PHE A 302 -16.69 -2.67 4.90
C PHE A 302 -16.43 -2.15 3.48
N SER A 303 -15.17 -2.08 3.08
CA SER A 303 -14.77 -1.81 1.68
C SER A 303 -14.85 -3.04 0.77
N TYR A 304 -15.15 -4.20 1.33
CA TYR A 304 -15.30 -5.47 0.61
C TYR A 304 -16.67 -6.09 0.83
N TYR A 305 -17.24 -5.90 2.02
CA TYR A 305 -18.54 -6.43 2.37
C TYR A 305 -19.30 -5.44 3.26
N PHE A 306 -20.44 -4.95 2.79
CA PHE A 306 -21.28 -4.04 3.57
C PHE A 306 -22.50 -4.78 4.15
N PRO A 307 -22.80 -4.64 5.46
CA PRO A 307 -23.88 -5.40 6.10
C PRO A 307 -25.26 -5.07 5.52
N GLU A 308 -26.12 -6.08 5.45
CA GLU A 308 -27.51 -5.94 4.98
C GLU A 308 -28.47 -5.51 6.10
N ASP A 309 -28.20 -5.93 7.34
CA ASP A 309 -29.02 -5.62 8.52
C ASP A 309 -28.94 -4.13 8.91
N GLU A 310 -30.09 -3.50 9.17
CA GLU A 310 -30.17 -2.06 9.45
C GLU A 310 -29.41 -1.64 10.72
N LYS A 311 -29.39 -2.47 11.77
CA LYS A 311 -28.65 -2.16 13.01
C LYS A 311 -27.15 -2.20 12.75
N ALA A 312 -26.68 -3.23 12.04
CA ALA A 312 -25.29 -3.36 11.60
C ALA A 312 -24.87 -2.20 10.68
N GLN A 313 -25.76 -1.77 9.78
CA GLN A 313 -25.54 -0.59 8.95
C GLN A 313 -25.38 0.67 9.79
N GLU A 314 -26.25 0.93 10.78
CA GLU A 314 -26.14 2.13 11.61
C GLU A 314 -24.86 2.15 12.45
N GLU A 315 -24.43 1.02 13.01
CA GLU A 315 -23.14 0.93 13.71
C GLU A 315 -21.97 1.21 12.75
N THR A 316 -22.02 0.68 11.52
CA THR A 316 -21.03 0.98 10.48
C THR A 316 -20.99 2.47 10.16
N LEU A 317 -22.16 3.12 10.05
CA LEU A 317 -22.27 4.56 9.79
C LEU A 317 -21.71 5.41 10.94
N LYS A 318 -21.83 4.96 12.19
CA LYS A 318 -21.22 5.63 13.36
C LYS A 318 -19.69 5.60 13.26
N ILE A 319 -19.09 4.46 12.91
CA ILE A 319 -17.64 4.32 12.72
C ILE A 319 -17.19 5.20 11.54
N MET A 320 -17.92 5.17 10.43
CA MET A 320 -17.68 6.03 9.26
C MET A 320 -17.65 7.52 9.64
N GLY A 321 -18.54 7.96 10.52
CA GLY A 321 -18.60 9.34 10.99
C GLY A 321 -17.33 9.84 11.66
N LYS A 322 -16.57 8.95 12.30
CA LYS A 322 -15.25 9.28 12.87
C LYS A 322 -14.19 9.40 11.79
N LEU A 323 -14.14 8.45 10.86
CA LEU A 323 -13.18 8.48 9.74
C LEU A 323 -13.36 9.71 8.85
N VAL A 324 -14.61 10.09 8.59
CA VAL A 324 -14.96 11.28 7.81
C VAL A 324 -14.32 12.54 8.40
N LYS A 325 -14.14 12.62 9.72
CA LYS A 325 -13.52 13.76 10.41
C LYS A 325 -11.99 13.63 10.54
N SER A 326 -11.43 12.46 10.23
CA SER A 326 -10.00 12.22 10.35
C SER A 326 -9.19 12.99 9.31
N LYS A 327 -7.99 13.42 9.72
CA LYS A 327 -7.00 14.05 8.83
C LYS A 327 -6.10 13.01 8.15
N GLU A 328 -6.15 11.74 8.57
CA GLU A 328 -5.29 10.68 8.05
C GLU A 328 -5.69 10.23 6.65
N MET A 329 -4.70 10.05 5.78
CA MET A 329 -4.93 9.66 4.38
C MET A 329 -5.49 8.27 4.23
N TYR A 330 -5.03 7.33 5.04
CA TYR A 330 -5.58 5.98 5.06
C TYR A 330 -7.07 5.98 5.38
N HIS A 331 -7.52 6.74 6.38
CA HIS A 331 -8.94 6.85 6.70
C HIS A 331 -9.76 7.45 5.54
N LYS A 332 -9.24 8.50 4.87
CA LYS A 332 -9.88 9.04 3.66
C LYS A 332 -9.96 7.98 2.55
N TYR A 333 -8.92 7.18 2.36
CA TYR A 333 -8.91 6.07 1.42
C TYR A 333 -10.00 5.05 1.72
N LEU A 334 -10.14 4.64 2.98
CA LEU A 334 -11.20 3.71 3.41
C LEU A 334 -12.60 4.27 3.13
N ILE A 335 -12.81 5.57 3.30
CA ILE A 335 -14.08 6.21 2.90
C ILE A 335 -14.32 6.11 1.40
N ILE A 336 -13.31 6.38 0.57
CA ILE A 336 -13.44 6.24 -0.89
C ILE A 336 -13.80 4.81 -1.28
N ARG A 337 -13.11 3.81 -0.71
CA ARG A 337 -13.36 2.39 -0.95
C ARG A 337 -14.73 1.93 -0.49
N LEU A 338 -15.20 2.43 0.65
CA LEU A 338 -16.55 2.19 1.13
C LEU A 338 -17.60 2.79 0.16
N LEU A 339 -17.39 4.01 -0.31
CA LEU A 339 -18.29 4.64 -1.28
C LEU A 339 -18.33 3.89 -2.62
N GLU A 340 -17.23 3.27 -3.05
CA GLU A 340 -17.24 2.37 -4.22
C GLU A 340 -18.16 1.18 -3.99
N THR A 341 -18.03 0.51 -2.85
CA THR A 341 -18.85 -0.66 -2.48
C THR A 341 -20.33 -0.28 -2.42
N LEU A 342 -20.63 0.89 -1.84
CA LEU A 342 -22.00 1.39 -1.70
C LEU A 342 -22.60 1.94 -3.00
N ASN A 343 -21.80 2.12 -4.05
CA ASN A 343 -22.29 2.55 -5.35
C ASN A 343 -22.95 1.39 -6.13
N GLU A 344 -22.94 0.17 -5.58
CA GLU A 344 -23.73 -0.96 -6.07
C GLU A 344 -25.24 -0.73 -5.84
N GLN A 345 -26.07 -1.20 -6.78
CA GLN A 345 -27.53 -0.97 -6.76
C GLN A 345 -28.19 -1.35 -5.44
N LYS A 346 -27.77 -2.46 -4.82
CA LYS A 346 -28.34 -2.97 -3.56
C LYS A 346 -28.15 -2.04 -2.36
N TYR A 347 -27.19 -1.11 -2.40
CA TYR A 347 -26.89 -0.20 -1.29
C TYR A 347 -27.26 1.27 -1.55
N PHE A 348 -27.98 1.56 -2.63
CA PHE A 348 -28.28 2.94 -3.04
C PHE A 348 -29.01 3.76 -1.96
N LYS A 349 -29.95 3.14 -1.22
CA LYS A 349 -30.66 3.78 -0.09
C LYS A 349 -29.69 4.22 1.01
N VAL A 350 -28.72 3.36 1.36
CA VAL A 350 -27.70 3.65 2.37
C VAL A 350 -26.75 4.75 1.88
N LEU A 351 -26.33 4.68 0.62
CA LEU A 351 -25.50 5.72 0.00
C LEU A 351 -26.18 7.10 0.10
N ASN A 352 -27.48 7.18 -0.17
CA ASN A 352 -28.23 8.42 -0.02
C ASN A 352 -28.31 8.91 1.43
N LYS A 353 -28.50 8.00 2.39
CA LYS A 353 -28.45 8.33 3.84
C LYS A 353 -27.09 8.91 4.22
N ILE A 354 -25.99 8.33 3.73
CA ILE A 354 -24.63 8.84 3.93
C ILE A 354 -24.45 10.23 3.34
N LYS A 355 -24.86 10.44 2.08
CA LYS A 355 -24.72 11.74 1.41
C LYS A 355 -25.49 12.85 2.12
N LYS A 356 -26.68 12.54 2.66
CA LYS A 356 -27.46 13.46 3.50
C LYS A 356 -26.75 13.77 4.82
N ARG A 357 -26.24 12.74 5.52
CA ARG A 357 -25.54 12.89 6.80
C ARG A 357 -24.19 13.61 6.67
N TYR A 358 -23.50 13.43 5.55
CA TYR A 358 -22.19 14.00 5.27
C TYR A 358 -22.18 14.71 3.91
N PRO A 359 -22.67 15.97 3.83
CA PRO A 359 -22.81 16.69 2.56
C PRO A 359 -21.53 16.79 1.72
N LYS A 360 -20.34 16.77 2.33
CA LYS A 360 -19.06 16.75 1.61
C LYS A 360 -18.81 15.49 0.77
N LEU A 361 -19.51 14.39 1.07
CA LEU A 361 -19.46 13.13 0.31
C LEU A 361 -20.54 13.06 -0.78
N SER A 362 -21.34 14.11 -0.95
CA SER A 362 -22.39 14.17 -1.98
C SER A 362 -21.84 14.27 -3.40
N MET A 363 -20.59 14.75 -3.56
CA MET A 363 -19.93 14.85 -4.85
C MET A 363 -19.90 13.50 -5.59
N PRO A 364 -19.91 13.49 -6.93
CA PRO A 364 -19.73 12.26 -7.69
C PRO A 364 -18.46 11.49 -7.29
N LEU A 365 -18.54 10.17 -7.17
CA LEU A 365 -17.44 9.32 -6.69
C LEU A 365 -16.17 9.47 -7.53
N PHE A 366 -16.29 9.57 -8.86
CA PHE A 366 -15.13 9.80 -9.74
C PHE A 366 -14.37 11.09 -9.36
N ARG A 367 -15.08 12.18 -9.04
CA ARG A 367 -14.49 13.47 -8.64
C ARG A 367 -13.85 13.38 -7.26
N GLN A 368 -14.46 12.62 -6.34
CA GLN A 368 -13.88 12.37 -5.01
C GLN A 368 -12.55 11.61 -5.13
N LYS A 369 -12.53 10.51 -5.90
CA LYS A 369 -11.33 9.72 -6.19
C LYS A 369 -10.22 10.59 -6.81
N ARG A 370 -10.56 11.32 -7.87
CA ARG A 370 -9.62 12.22 -8.55
C ARG A 370 -9.00 13.23 -7.59
N THR A 371 -9.83 13.89 -6.79
CA THR A 371 -9.37 14.87 -5.78
C THR A 371 -8.44 14.20 -4.77
N PHE A 372 -8.82 13.02 -4.27
CA PHE A 372 -8.06 12.28 -3.28
C PHE A 372 -6.67 11.88 -3.79
N TYR A 373 -6.58 11.23 -4.97
CA TYR A 373 -5.28 10.81 -5.50
C TYR A 373 -4.40 12.00 -5.91
N LYS A 374 -4.97 13.11 -6.39
CA LYS A 374 -4.21 14.36 -6.60
C LYS A 374 -3.71 14.98 -5.28
N GLU A 375 -4.48 14.88 -4.19
CA GLU A 375 -4.05 15.33 -2.86
C GLU A 375 -2.85 14.50 -2.36
N LEU A 376 -2.88 13.18 -2.56
CA LEU A 376 -1.77 12.29 -2.22
C LEU A 376 -0.50 12.64 -3.00
N LEU A 377 -0.63 12.84 -4.32
CA LEU A 377 0.48 13.28 -5.17
C LEU A 377 1.12 14.57 -4.64
N ARG A 378 0.33 15.62 -4.40
CA ARG A 378 0.83 16.91 -3.90
C ARG A 378 1.51 16.81 -2.54
N LYS A 379 1.10 15.85 -1.70
CA LYS A 379 1.69 15.62 -0.38
C LYS A 379 2.96 14.78 -0.41
N GLY A 380 3.30 14.18 -1.55
CA GLY A 380 4.42 13.24 -1.60
C GLY A 380 4.09 11.91 -0.90
N GLU A 381 2.82 11.52 -0.87
CA GLU A 381 2.37 10.29 -0.23
C GLU A 381 1.97 9.27 -1.29
N VAL A 382 2.51 8.04 -1.19
CA VAL A 382 2.13 6.89 -2.02
C VAL A 382 2.05 7.23 -3.52
N LEU A 383 3.12 7.88 -4.02
CA LEU A 383 3.12 8.55 -5.33
C LEU A 383 2.79 7.61 -6.48
N ASP A 384 3.47 6.48 -6.57
CA ASP A 384 3.32 5.55 -7.69
C ASP A 384 1.94 4.86 -7.66
N PHE A 385 1.44 4.51 -6.47
CA PHE A 385 0.05 4.09 -6.27
C PHE A 385 -0.95 5.16 -6.74
N SER A 386 -0.74 6.43 -6.39
CA SER A 386 -1.65 7.52 -6.75
C SER A 386 -1.66 7.80 -8.26
N VAL A 387 -0.49 7.74 -8.91
CA VAL A 387 -0.39 7.80 -10.38
C VAL A 387 -1.20 6.68 -11.02
N TYR A 388 -1.01 5.44 -10.54
CA TYR A 388 -1.72 4.29 -11.07
C TYR A 388 -3.24 4.41 -10.95
N GLN A 389 -3.73 4.86 -9.79
CA GLN A 389 -5.16 5.03 -9.59
C GLN A 389 -5.76 6.15 -10.44
N LEU A 390 -5.00 7.22 -10.73
CA LEU A 390 -5.44 8.26 -11.64
C LEU A 390 -5.49 7.79 -13.09
N LEU A 391 -4.55 6.95 -13.52
CA LEU A 391 -4.57 6.32 -14.84
C LEU A 391 -5.83 5.47 -15.04
N LYS A 392 -6.20 4.69 -14.01
CA LYS A 392 -7.43 3.88 -14.01
C LYS A 392 -8.74 4.66 -14.13
N LEU A 393 -8.71 5.96 -13.83
CA LEU A 393 -9.89 6.81 -13.94
C LEU A 393 -10.08 7.37 -15.36
N GLU A 394 -9.17 7.07 -16.29
CA GLU A 394 -9.23 7.52 -17.71
C GLU A 394 -9.42 9.04 -17.83
N ASP A 395 -8.77 9.79 -16.94
CA ASP A 395 -8.89 11.25 -16.87
C ASP A 395 -7.86 11.93 -17.77
N THR A 396 -8.26 12.20 -19.01
CA THR A 396 -7.48 12.89 -20.06
C THR A 396 -6.81 14.20 -19.63
N ASN A 397 -7.34 14.89 -18.61
CA ASN A 397 -6.73 16.10 -18.08
C ASN A 397 -5.64 15.80 -17.03
N ALA A 398 -5.73 14.70 -16.27
CA ALA A 398 -4.67 14.25 -15.38
C ALA A 398 -3.50 13.61 -16.16
N GLU A 399 -3.78 12.98 -17.30
CA GLU A 399 -2.80 12.34 -18.17
C GLU A 399 -1.58 13.24 -18.48
N LYS A 400 -1.80 14.53 -18.77
CA LYS A 400 -0.72 15.47 -19.06
C LYS A 400 0.24 15.69 -17.89
N ASP A 401 -0.25 15.69 -16.66
CA ASP A 401 0.56 15.88 -15.46
C ASP A 401 1.19 14.57 -15.01
N ILE A 402 0.49 13.45 -15.24
CA ILE A 402 0.97 12.10 -14.90
C ILE A 402 2.31 11.81 -15.57
N LEU A 403 2.51 12.19 -16.83
CA LEU A 403 3.81 11.98 -17.49
C LEU A 403 4.96 12.68 -16.74
N TRP A 404 4.73 13.85 -16.14
CA TRP A 404 5.73 14.55 -15.30
C TRP A 404 5.97 13.84 -13.98
N TRP A 405 4.93 13.31 -13.35
CA TRP A 405 5.06 12.45 -12.18
C TRP A 405 5.84 11.17 -12.45
N VAL A 406 5.76 10.61 -13.67
CA VAL A 406 6.52 9.41 -14.07
C VAL A 406 7.95 9.77 -14.48
N THR A 407 8.17 10.98 -15.01
CA THR A 407 9.48 11.46 -15.49
C THR A 407 10.48 11.68 -14.35
N PHE A 408 10.04 12.34 -13.29
CA PHE A 408 10.84 12.63 -12.09
C PHE A 408 10.74 11.48 -11.09
#